data_AF-Q99IX5-F1
#
_entry.id   AF-Q99IX5-F1
#
_cell.length_a   1.000
_cell.length_b   1.000
_cell.length_c   1.000
_cell.angle_alpha   90.00
_cell.angle_beta   90.00
_cell.angle_gamma   90.00
#
_symmetry.space_group_name_H-M   'P 1'
#
loop_
_entity.id
_entity.type
_entity.pdbx_description
1 polymer ?
#
loop_
_entity_poly.entity_id
_entity_poly.type
_entity_poly.pdbx_seq_one_letter_code
_entity_poly.pdbx_strand_id
1 'polypeptide(L)'
;MSAEAVSAIASVASAVVSVIAVVIAARSARSAERSAEAANSTLRRSAIHELMNLCHDSVAENLRTHDLGANLHSQYTALFNLSGASGGSRETALKAQLDQDLEASDSLSKDAIALADDLDKPHDASNEDIEKKTIHIAKMRNRLRTFRESVELQLNQVNRELSERRR
;
A
#
# COMPACT_ATOMS: atom_id res chain seq x y z
N MET A 1 -55.56 31.84 42.30
CA MET A 1 -55.21 31.06 41.10
C MET A 1 -55.43 29.59 41.42
N SER A 2 -56.31 28.89 40.70
CA SER A 2 -56.57 27.46 40.93
C SER A 2 -55.38 26.63 40.43
N ALA A 3 -55.14 25.48 41.07
CA ALA A 3 -54.07 24.54 40.67
C ALA A 3 -54.18 24.10 39.20
N GLU A 4 -55.40 24.08 38.66
CA GLU A 4 -55.70 23.79 37.26
C GLU A 4 -55.10 24.81 36.28
N ALA A 5 -55.12 26.11 36.62
CA ALA A 5 -54.54 27.16 35.78
C ALA A 5 -53.01 27.08 35.73
N VAL A 6 -52.37 26.71 36.85
CA VAL A 6 -50.91 26.51 36.92
C VAL A 6 -50.49 25.27 36.15
N SER A 7 -51.26 24.18 36.24
CA SER A 7 -51.02 22.94 35.49
C SER A 7 -51.20 23.12 33.97
N ALA A 8 -52.21 23.88 33.55
CA ALA A 8 -52.44 24.20 32.14
C ALA A 8 -51.32 25.07 31.53
N ILE A 9 -50.78 26.02 32.30
CA ILE A 9 -49.64 26.84 31.85
C ILE A 9 -48.35 25.99 31.78
N ALA A 10 -48.14 25.11 32.77
CA ALA A 10 -46.99 24.22 32.80
C ALA A 10 -47.00 23.21 31.62
N SER A 11 -48.17 22.68 31.25
CA SER A 11 -48.29 21.74 30.13
C SER A 11 -48.04 22.42 28.78
N VAL A 12 -48.53 23.65 28.57
CA VAL A 12 -48.24 24.43 27.37
C VAL A 12 -46.76 24.81 27.29
N ALA A 13 -46.16 25.27 28.39
CA ALA A 13 -44.73 25.59 28.44
C ALA A 13 -43.86 24.36 28.14
N SER A 14 -44.22 23.20 28.71
CA SER A 14 -43.52 21.94 28.46
C SER A 14 -43.68 21.45 27.02
N ALA A 15 -44.85 21.62 26.40
CA ALA A 15 -45.08 21.31 25.00
C ALA A 15 -44.22 22.21 24.07
N VAL A 16 -44.13 23.51 24.35
CA VAL A 16 -43.29 24.45 23.57
C VAL A 16 -41.81 24.10 23.68
N VAL A 17 -41.32 23.80 24.89
CA VAL A 17 -39.93 23.36 25.11
C VAL A 17 -39.65 22.04 24.39
N SER A 18 -40.61 21.11 24.40
CA SER A 18 -40.48 19.82 23.71
C SER A 18 -40.39 19.98 22.18
N VAL A 19 -41.22 20.85 21.59
CA VAL A 19 -41.16 21.14 20.14
C VAL A 19 -39.83 21.79 19.75
N ILE A 20 -39.35 22.75 20.55
CA ILE A 20 -38.04 23.41 20.32
C ILE A 20 -36.90 22.39 20.43
N ALA A 21 -36.94 21.49 21.42
CA ALA A 21 -35.94 20.43 21.59
C ALA A 21 -35.92 19.47 20.40
N VAL A 22 -37.09 19.06 19.88
CA VAL A 22 -37.19 18.21 18.68
C VAL A 22 -36.61 18.90 17.44
N VAL A 23 -36.88 20.20 17.26
CA VAL A 23 -36.33 20.97 16.13
C VAL A 23 -34.80 21.11 16.23
N ILE A 24 -34.27 21.36 17.44
CA ILE A 24 -32.82 21.42 17.68
C ILE A 24 -32.19 20.05 17.45
N ALA A 25 -32.77 18.96 17.97
CA ALA A 25 -32.30 17.60 17.76
C ALA A 25 -32.29 17.22 16.27
N ALA A 26 -33.34 17.56 15.52
CA ALA A 26 -33.41 17.31 14.08
C ALA A 26 -32.36 18.10 13.29
N ARG A 27 -32.10 19.36 13.66
CA ARG A 27 -31.02 20.17 13.07
C ARG A 27 -29.64 19.62 13.42
N SER A 28 -29.43 19.19 14.66
CA SER A 28 -28.19 18.57 15.11
C SER A 28 -27.94 17.23 14.41
N ALA A 29 -28.98 16.40 14.24
CA ALA A 29 -28.89 15.15 13.50
C ALA A 29 -28.46 15.38 12.04
N ARG A 30 -29.12 16.33 11.34
CA ARG A 30 -28.72 16.71 9.96
C ARG A 30 -27.30 17.28 9.89
N SER A 31 -26.88 18.03 10.89
CA SER A 31 -25.50 18.53 10.95
C SER A 31 -24.50 17.41 11.19
N ALA A 32 -24.85 16.43 12.04
CA ALA A 32 -24.02 15.26 12.31
C ALA A 32 -23.92 14.36 11.06
N GLU A 33 -25.00 14.16 10.32
CA GLU A 33 -25.01 13.45 9.02
C GLU A 33 -24.08 14.13 8.02
N ARG A 34 -24.21 15.45 7.81
CA ARG A 34 -23.32 16.20 6.91
C ARG A 34 -21.85 16.15 7.34
N SER A 35 -21.58 16.25 8.65
CA SER A 35 -20.23 16.10 9.18
C SER A 35 -19.69 14.69 8.97
N ALA A 36 -20.52 13.66 9.12
CA ALA A 36 -20.13 12.27 8.87
C ALA A 36 -19.85 12.02 7.37
N GLU A 37 -20.66 12.55 6.48
CA GLU A 37 -20.43 12.49 5.02
C GLU A 37 -19.11 13.18 4.64
N ALA A 38 -18.88 14.39 5.13
CA ALA A 38 -17.64 15.14 4.89
C ALA A 38 -16.41 14.39 5.43
N ALA A 39 -16.51 13.84 6.64
CA ALA A 39 -15.45 13.02 7.24
C ALA A 39 -15.18 11.76 6.41
N ASN A 40 -16.22 11.03 5.98
CA ASN A 40 -16.08 9.84 5.17
C ASN A 40 -15.42 10.14 3.81
N SER A 41 -15.79 11.25 3.16
CA SER A 41 -15.13 11.68 1.91
C SER A 41 -13.63 11.97 2.10
N THR A 42 -13.27 12.55 3.24
CA THR A 42 -11.88 12.89 3.58
C THR A 42 -11.07 11.64 3.87
N LEU A 43 -11.61 10.72 4.67
CA LEU A 43 -10.99 9.42 4.96
C LEU A 43 -10.79 8.61 3.68
N ARG A 44 -11.79 8.58 2.80
CA ARG A 44 -11.71 7.88 1.52
C ARG A 44 -10.60 8.45 0.63
N ARG A 45 -10.51 9.79 0.50
CA ARG A 45 -9.42 10.44 -0.24
C ARG A 45 -8.06 10.08 0.36
N SER A 46 -7.94 10.10 1.68
CA SER A 46 -6.71 9.72 2.38
C SER A 46 -6.31 8.27 2.09
N ALA A 47 -7.27 7.34 2.13
CA ALA A 47 -7.03 5.92 1.86
C ALA A 47 -6.59 5.67 0.40
N ILE A 48 -7.18 6.39 -0.57
CA ILE A 48 -6.75 6.32 -1.97
C ILE A 48 -5.32 6.84 -2.12
N HIS A 49 -4.98 7.98 -1.49
CA HIS A 49 -3.61 8.50 -1.52
C HIS A 49 -2.61 7.53 -0.89
N GLU A 50 -2.95 6.89 0.23
CA GLU A 50 -2.10 5.88 0.86
C GLU A 50 -1.89 4.67 -0.06
N LEU A 51 -2.96 4.21 -0.72
CA LEU A 51 -2.88 3.13 -1.69
C LEU A 51 -2.01 3.48 -2.90
N MET A 52 -2.13 4.70 -3.45
CA MET A 52 -1.25 5.18 -4.52
C MET A 52 0.22 5.21 -4.08
N ASN A 53 0.50 5.71 -2.88
CA ASN A 53 1.85 5.70 -2.32
C ASN A 53 2.39 4.28 -2.17
N LEU A 54 1.57 3.33 -1.72
CA LEU A 54 1.96 1.92 -1.65
C LEU A 54 2.27 1.31 -3.02
N CYS A 55 1.53 1.71 -4.07
CA CYS A 55 1.83 1.29 -5.44
C CYS A 55 3.18 1.83 -5.91
N HIS A 56 3.43 3.14 -5.73
CA HIS A 56 4.72 3.75 -6.06
C HIS A 56 5.88 3.13 -5.28
N ASP A 57 5.70 2.89 -3.98
CA ASP A 57 6.69 2.21 -3.15
C ASP A 57 7.02 0.81 -3.68
N SER A 58 6.02 0.08 -4.16
CA SER A 58 6.20 -1.26 -4.74
C SER A 58 6.99 -1.21 -6.05
N VAL A 59 6.67 -0.25 -6.93
CA VAL A 59 7.42 -0.04 -8.17
C VAL A 59 8.88 0.36 -7.88
N ALA A 60 9.08 1.26 -6.93
CA ALA A 60 10.42 1.67 -6.50
C ALA A 60 11.23 0.50 -5.94
N GLU A 61 10.60 -0.39 -5.17
CA GLU A 61 11.25 -1.59 -4.64
C GLU A 61 11.65 -2.57 -5.74
N ASN A 62 10.81 -2.73 -6.78
CA ASN A 62 11.17 -3.53 -7.95
C ASN A 62 12.38 -2.94 -8.68
N LEU A 63 12.41 -1.62 -8.89
CA LEU A 63 13.56 -0.95 -9.52
C LEU A 63 14.86 -1.16 -8.74
N ARG A 64 14.82 -1.04 -7.40
CA ARG A 64 15.99 -1.35 -6.56
C ARG A 64 16.43 -2.81 -6.68
N THR A 65 15.48 -3.73 -6.76
CA THR A 65 15.75 -5.17 -6.93
C THR A 65 16.46 -5.45 -8.26
N HIS A 66 16.02 -4.81 -9.34
CA HIS A 66 16.68 -4.88 -10.64
C HIS A 66 18.09 -4.32 -10.62
N ASP A 67 18.31 -3.17 -9.98
CA ASP A 67 19.62 -2.56 -9.86
C ASP A 67 20.61 -3.48 -9.10
N LEU A 68 20.14 -4.13 -8.04
CA LEU A 68 20.88 -5.15 -7.31
C LEU A 68 21.11 -6.43 -8.15
N GLY A 69 20.11 -6.85 -8.91
CA GLY A 69 20.19 -7.99 -9.82
C GLY A 69 21.25 -7.79 -10.90
N ALA A 70 21.28 -6.62 -11.54
CA ALA A 70 22.30 -6.26 -12.53
C ALA A 70 23.72 -6.31 -11.92
N ASN A 71 23.87 -5.82 -10.70
CA ASN A 71 25.12 -5.91 -9.95
C ASN A 71 25.51 -7.37 -9.67
N LEU A 72 24.58 -8.20 -9.19
CA LEU A 72 24.81 -9.62 -8.90
C LEU A 72 25.18 -10.40 -10.17
N HIS A 73 24.51 -10.14 -11.29
CA HIS A 73 24.81 -10.73 -12.58
C HIS A 73 26.26 -10.43 -13.02
N SER A 74 26.69 -9.18 -12.86
CA SER A 74 28.08 -8.76 -13.10
C SER A 74 29.07 -9.49 -12.18
N GLN A 75 28.74 -9.61 -10.89
CA GLN A 75 29.62 -10.27 -9.91
C GLN A 75 29.73 -11.78 -10.12
N TYR A 76 28.68 -12.46 -10.57
CA TYR A 76 28.79 -13.85 -11.02
C TYR A 76 29.81 -13.98 -12.15
N THR A 77 29.70 -13.13 -13.17
CA THR A 77 30.66 -13.11 -14.28
C THR A 77 32.10 -12.96 -13.77
N ALA A 78 32.33 -12.01 -12.86
CA ALA A 78 33.64 -11.80 -12.26
C ALA A 78 34.15 -13.03 -11.48
N LEU A 79 33.27 -13.68 -10.70
CA LEU A 79 33.61 -14.85 -9.88
C LEU A 79 34.02 -16.04 -10.75
N PHE A 80 33.26 -16.31 -11.81
CA PHE A 80 33.55 -17.41 -12.72
C PHE A 80 34.76 -17.13 -13.61
N ASN A 81 34.98 -15.87 -14.02
CA ASN A 81 36.22 -15.46 -14.69
C ASN A 81 37.47 -15.71 -13.81
N LEU A 82 37.44 -15.29 -12.55
CA LEU A 82 38.55 -15.48 -11.61
C LEU A 82 38.85 -16.95 -11.30
N SER A 83 37.83 -17.81 -11.39
CA SER A 83 37.99 -19.25 -11.18
C SER A 83 38.39 -20.04 -12.43
N GLY A 84 38.53 -19.37 -13.59
CA GLY A 84 38.80 -20.03 -14.87
C GLY A 84 37.65 -20.90 -15.39
N ALA A 85 36.44 -20.76 -14.82
CA ALA A 85 35.25 -21.54 -15.15
C ALA A 85 34.16 -20.69 -15.84
N SER A 86 34.58 -19.60 -16.50
CA SER A 86 33.70 -18.70 -17.25
C SER A 86 32.93 -19.42 -18.35
N GLY A 87 31.66 -19.09 -18.52
CA GLY A 87 30.76 -19.74 -19.47
C GLY A 87 30.34 -21.15 -19.07
N GLY A 88 30.66 -21.58 -17.84
CA GLY A 88 30.29 -22.89 -17.32
C GLY A 88 28.78 -23.05 -17.09
N SER A 89 28.33 -24.30 -17.02
CA SER A 89 26.94 -24.67 -16.69
C SER A 89 26.46 -24.01 -15.38
N ARG A 90 27.34 -23.90 -14.38
CA ARG A 90 27.01 -23.32 -13.08
C ARG A 90 26.81 -21.80 -13.15
N GLU A 91 27.64 -21.07 -13.88
CA GLU A 91 27.47 -19.63 -14.08
C GLU A 91 26.15 -19.33 -14.79
N THR A 92 25.89 -20.08 -15.86
CA THR A 92 24.67 -19.96 -16.67
C THR A 92 23.42 -20.24 -15.83
N ALA A 93 23.44 -21.31 -15.02
CA ALA A 93 22.32 -21.66 -14.15
C ALA A 93 22.03 -20.57 -13.10
N LEU A 94 23.07 -19.99 -12.48
CA LEU A 94 22.89 -18.92 -11.49
C LEU A 94 22.33 -17.64 -12.11
N LYS A 95 22.83 -17.25 -13.29
CA LYS A 95 22.30 -16.10 -14.04
C LYS A 95 20.86 -16.32 -14.47
N ALA A 96 20.54 -17.50 -15.03
CA ALA A 96 19.18 -17.83 -15.45
C ALA A 96 18.19 -17.84 -14.28
N GLN A 97 18.61 -18.35 -13.10
CA GLN A 97 17.77 -18.29 -11.90
C GLN A 97 17.53 -16.84 -11.46
N LEU A 98 18.57 -16.00 -11.47
CA LEU A 98 18.44 -14.59 -11.14
C LEU A 98 17.50 -13.87 -12.11
N ASP A 99 17.64 -14.13 -13.42
CA ASP A 99 16.76 -13.54 -14.44
C ASP A 99 15.30 -13.96 -14.22
N GLN A 100 15.05 -15.23 -13.88
CA GLN A 100 13.71 -15.73 -13.53
C GLN A 100 13.14 -15.03 -12.29
N ASP A 101 13.97 -14.79 -11.27
CA ASP A 101 13.54 -14.09 -10.05
C ASP A 101 13.21 -12.60 -10.35
N LEU A 102 13.97 -11.95 -11.24
CA LEU A 102 13.72 -10.58 -11.71
C LEU A 102 12.46 -10.49 -12.59
N GLU A 103 12.20 -11.47 -13.44
CA GLU A 103 10.93 -11.54 -14.18
C GLU A 103 9.74 -11.72 -13.24
N ALA A 104 9.90 -12.53 -12.20
CA ALA A 104 8.86 -12.69 -11.18
C ALA A 104 8.62 -11.38 -10.41
N SER A 105 9.67 -10.60 -10.11
CA SER A 105 9.50 -9.28 -9.48
C SER A 105 8.82 -8.27 -10.41
N ASP A 106 9.11 -8.31 -11.71
CA ASP A 106 8.44 -7.48 -12.72
C ASP A 106 6.95 -7.76 -12.82
N SER A 107 6.54 -9.02 -12.72
CA SER A 107 5.11 -9.36 -12.71
C SER A 107 4.37 -8.68 -11.56
N LEU A 108 4.98 -8.62 -10.38
CA LEU A 108 4.43 -7.94 -9.20
C LEU A 108 4.41 -6.41 -9.40
N SER A 109 5.43 -5.84 -10.03
CA SER A 109 5.46 -4.39 -10.29
C SER A 109 4.39 -3.97 -11.32
N LYS A 110 4.14 -4.78 -12.36
CA LYS A 110 3.11 -4.51 -13.38
C LYS A 110 1.71 -4.41 -12.77
N ASP A 111 1.39 -5.30 -11.83
CA ASP A 111 0.13 -5.26 -11.10
C ASP A 111 -0.02 -3.97 -10.27
N ALA A 112 1.07 -3.48 -9.65
CA ALA A 112 1.08 -2.21 -8.92
C ALA A 112 0.90 -0.99 -9.84
N ILE A 113 1.52 -1.01 -11.03
CA ILE A 113 1.33 0.05 -12.05
C ILE A 113 -0.12 0.06 -12.54
N ALA A 114 -0.66 -1.10 -12.91
CA ALA A 114 -2.03 -1.21 -13.38
C ALA A 114 -3.03 -0.72 -12.32
N LEU A 115 -2.75 -0.98 -11.04
CA LEU A 115 -3.58 -0.49 -9.95
C LEU A 115 -3.45 1.02 -9.74
N ALA A 116 -2.24 1.59 -9.84
CA ALA A 116 -2.05 3.04 -9.76
C ALA A 116 -2.81 3.76 -10.88
N ASP A 117 -2.73 3.25 -12.11
CA ASP A 117 -3.45 3.78 -13.28
C ASP A 117 -4.98 3.67 -13.15
N ASP A 118 -5.47 2.64 -12.44
CA ASP A 118 -6.90 2.46 -12.13
C ASP A 118 -7.38 3.48 -11.08
N LEU A 119 -6.53 3.79 -10.09
CA LEU A 119 -6.84 4.73 -9.00
C LEU A 119 -6.74 6.20 -9.41
N ASP A 120 -5.95 6.52 -10.43
CA ASP A 120 -5.85 7.88 -10.99
C ASP A 120 -7.13 8.29 -11.75
N LYS A 121 -7.98 7.32 -12.09
CA LYS A 121 -9.30 7.57 -12.68
C LYS A 121 -10.31 7.92 -11.58
N PRO A 122 -11.24 8.88 -11.83
CA PRO A 122 -12.30 9.22 -10.88
C PRO A 122 -13.31 8.07 -10.80
N HIS A 123 -12.99 7.04 -10.01
CA HIS A 123 -13.83 5.89 -9.80
C HIS A 123 -14.47 5.91 -8.42
N ASP A 124 -15.75 5.55 -8.41
CA ASP A 124 -16.54 5.41 -7.20
C ASP A 124 -16.27 4.05 -6.52
N ALA A 125 -14.98 3.69 -6.38
CA ALA A 125 -14.56 2.44 -5.75
C ALA A 125 -15.04 2.38 -4.29
N SER A 126 -15.69 1.28 -3.90
CA SER A 126 -16.20 1.14 -2.53
C SER A 126 -15.06 1.13 -1.51
N ASN A 127 -15.34 1.50 -0.26
CA ASN A 127 -14.34 1.45 0.82
C ASN A 127 -13.78 0.02 0.99
N GLU A 128 -14.60 -1.01 0.76
CA GLU A 128 -14.19 -2.41 0.81
C GLU A 128 -13.21 -2.76 -0.33
N ASP A 129 -13.42 -2.21 -1.52
CA ASP A 129 -12.50 -2.41 -2.66
C ASP A 129 -11.15 -1.75 -2.40
N ILE A 130 -11.14 -0.55 -1.82
CA ILE A 130 -9.92 0.15 -1.43
C ILE A 130 -9.15 -0.70 -0.41
N GLU A 131 -9.81 -1.22 0.63
CA GLU A 131 -9.18 -2.06 1.64
C GLU A 131 -8.59 -3.35 1.03
N LYS A 132 -9.35 -4.05 0.17
CA LYS A 132 -8.86 -5.25 -0.53
C LYS A 132 -7.64 -4.96 -1.39
N LYS A 133 -7.67 -3.86 -2.15
CA LYS A 133 -6.55 -3.41 -2.99
C LYS A 133 -5.32 -3.05 -2.13
N THR A 134 -5.51 -2.38 -1.00
CA THR A 134 -4.44 -2.08 -0.02
C THR A 134 -3.77 -3.34 0.53
N ILE A 135 -4.56 -4.31 0.99
CA ILE A 135 -4.03 -5.58 1.49
C ILE A 135 -3.25 -6.32 0.40
N HIS A 136 -3.77 -6.30 -0.83
CA HIS A 136 -3.13 -6.96 -1.97
C HIS A 136 -1.75 -6.34 -2.27
N ILE A 137 -1.67 -5.01 -2.42
CA ILE A 137 -0.40 -4.32 -2.67
C ILE A 137 0.57 -4.49 -1.51
N ALA A 138 0.10 -4.41 -0.26
CA ALA A 138 0.96 -4.64 0.90
C ALA A 138 1.62 -6.03 0.87
N LYS A 139 0.86 -7.07 0.47
CA LYS A 139 1.42 -8.42 0.28
C LYS A 139 2.45 -8.47 -0.84
N MET A 140 2.19 -7.80 -1.97
CA MET A 140 3.14 -7.75 -3.09
C MET A 140 4.43 -7.03 -2.72
N ARG A 141 4.32 -5.87 -2.04
CA ARG A 141 5.47 -5.13 -1.51
C ARG A 141 6.32 -5.99 -0.59
N ASN A 142 5.70 -6.76 0.31
CA ASN A 142 6.44 -7.68 1.18
C ASN A 142 7.18 -8.74 0.37
N ARG A 143 6.57 -9.31 -0.68
CA ARG A 143 7.23 -10.27 -1.57
C ARG A 143 8.42 -9.63 -2.31
N LEU A 144 8.25 -8.43 -2.86
CA LEU A 144 9.34 -7.67 -3.50
C LEU A 144 10.50 -7.41 -2.55
N ARG A 145 10.20 -7.01 -1.31
CA ARG A 145 11.20 -6.80 -0.27
C ARG A 145 11.97 -8.09 0.06
N THR A 146 11.27 -9.23 0.17
CA THR A 146 11.92 -10.52 0.39
C THR A 146 12.83 -10.90 -0.79
N PHE A 147 12.43 -10.63 -2.03
CA PHE A 147 13.30 -10.82 -3.20
C PHE A 147 14.53 -9.93 -3.13
N ARG A 148 14.37 -8.63 -2.86
CA ARG A 148 15.49 -7.71 -2.66
C ARG A 148 16.48 -8.23 -1.63
N GLU A 149 15.98 -8.61 -0.45
CA GLU A 149 16.81 -9.11 0.64
C GLU A 149 17.56 -10.40 0.25
N SER A 150 16.93 -11.30 -0.51
CA SER A 150 17.60 -12.49 -1.07
C SER A 150 18.73 -12.12 -2.02
N VAL A 151 18.49 -11.21 -2.97
CA VAL A 151 19.51 -10.73 -3.92
C VAL A 151 20.66 -10.03 -3.20
N GLU A 152 20.38 -9.21 -2.19
CA GLU A 152 21.40 -8.55 -1.36
C GLU A 152 22.27 -9.56 -0.62
N LEU A 153 21.66 -10.60 -0.03
CA LEU A 153 22.41 -11.65 0.65
C LEU A 153 23.34 -12.40 -0.31
N GLN A 154 22.84 -12.77 -1.50
CA GLN A 154 23.63 -13.42 -2.53
C GLN A 154 24.77 -12.53 -3.03
N LEU A 155 24.49 -11.24 -3.28
CA LEU A 155 25.50 -10.26 -3.68
C LEU A 155 26.60 -10.11 -2.64
N ASN A 156 26.22 -10.01 -1.36
CA ASN A 156 27.18 -9.94 -0.26
C ASN A 156 28.03 -11.21 -0.15
N GLN A 157 27.46 -12.39 -0.37
CA GLN A 157 28.20 -13.64 -0.41
C GLN A 157 29.21 -13.67 -1.56
N VAL A 158 28.77 -13.37 -2.79
CA VAL A 158 29.64 -13.37 -3.97
C VAL A 158 30.78 -12.34 -3.80
N ASN A 159 30.48 -11.16 -3.27
CA ASN A 159 31.50 -10.14 -2.98
C ASN A 159 32.57 -10.62 -1.99
N ARG A 160 32.17 -11.38 -0.95
CA ARG A 160 33.11 -12.00 -0.02
C ARG A 160 33.99 -13.03 -0.73
N GLU A 161 33.41 -13.95 -1.49
CA GLU A 161 34.16 -14.95 -2.25
C GLU A 161 35.14 -14.32 -3.25
N LEU A 162 34.72 -13.24 -3.92
CA LEU A 162 35.59 -12.45 -4.80
C LEU A 162 36.76 -11.81 -4.05
N SER A 163 36.51 -11.26 -2.87
CA SER A 163 37.55 -10.64 -2.05
C SER A 163 38.58 -11.64 -1.54
N GLU A 164 38.16 -12.87 -1.23
CA GLU A 164 39.03 -13.96 -0.78
C GLU A 164 39.91 -14.46 -1.92
N ARG A 165 39.38 -14.58 -3.14
CA ARG A 165 40.13 -15.04 -4.32
C ARG A 165 41.12 -14.02 -4.88
N ARG A 166 40.99 -12.74 -4.51
CA ARG A 166 41.91 -11.67 -4.94
C ARG A 166 43.12 -11.50 -4.03
N ARG A 167 43.12 -12.14 -2.85
CA ARG A 167 44.26 -12.16 -1.93
C ARG A 167 45.23 -13.26 -2.30
#